data_AF-A0A7I9UYW6-F1
#
_entry.id   AF-A0A7I9UYW6-F1
#
_cell.length_a   1.000
_cell.length_b   1.000
_cell.length_c   1.000
_cell.angle_alpha   90.00
_cell.angle_beta   90.00
_cell.angle_gamma   90.00
#
_symmetry.space_group_name_H-M   'P 1'
#
loop_
_entity.id
_entity.type
_entity.pdbx_description
1 polymer ?
#
loop_
_entity_poly.entity_id
_entity_poly.type
_entity_poly.pdbx_seq_one_letter_code
_entity_poly.pdbx_strand_id
1 'polypeptide(L)'
;MRDENLLVAALQDTGAIVEHREANAIQVRWRGVGGALHRDAQGIWQAVFTGDVDQQKAVGIVQALDQAYGRRVQQTVVERLKARAPQAGMSVMSEKLEDDSTVTLILDVDEVTA
;
A
#
# COMPACT_ATOMS: atom_id res chain seq x y z
N MET A 1 -2.76 6.46 5.09
CA MET A 1 -1.56 6.04 4.33
C MET A 1 -0.32 6.67 4.96
N ARG A 2 0.56 5.89 5.60
CA ARG A 2 1.65 6.40 6.45
C ARG A 2 3.03 6.30 5.81
N ASP A 3 3.31 5.18 5.15
CA ASP A 3 4.53 4.95 4.37
C ASP A 3 4.33 5.48 2.94
N GLU A 4 5.20 6.40 2.52
CA GLU A 4 5.15 7.06 1.21
C GLU A 4 5.58 6.14 0.07
N ASN A 5 6.52 5.21 0.30
CA ASN A 5 6.91 4.26 -0.75
C ASN A 5 5.76 3.32 -1.09
N LEU A 6 5.01 2.88 -0.07
CA LEU A 6 3.79 2.10 -0.30
C LEU A 6 2.70 2.91 -0.99
N LEU A 7 2.63 4.22 -0.74
CA LEU A 7 1.68 5.11 -1.44
C LEU A 7 2.03 5.23 -2.92
N VAL A 8 3.30 5.43 -3.25
CA VAL A 8 3.80 5.46 -4.63
C VAL A 8 3.51 4.15 -5.36
N ALA A 9 3.77 3.00 -4.72
CA ALA A 9 3.45 1.69 -5.29
C ALA A 9 1.94 1.52 -5.52
N ALA A 10 1.12 1.93 -4.55
CA ALA A 10 -0.33 1.88 -4.66
C ALA A 10 -0.88 2.79 -5.78
N LEU A 11 -0.31 3.99 -5.96
CA LEU A 11 -0.65 4.87 -7.08
C LEU A 11 -0.38 4.18 -8.42
N GLN A 12 0.78 3.55 -8.57
CA GLN A 12 1.14 2.78 -9.77
C GLN A 12 0.19 1.60 -10.02
N ASP A 13 -0.25 0.91 -8.96
CA ASP A 13 -1.23 -0.18 -9.07
C ASP A 13 -2.59 0.28 -9.59
N THR A 14 -2.96 1.55 -9.38
CA THR A 14 -4.18 2.15 -9.95
C THR A 14 -4.00 2.61 -11.41
N GLY A 15 -2.84 2.37 -12.02
CA GLY A 15 -2.49 2.84 -13.36
C GLY A 15 -2.06 4.31 -13.41
N ALA A 16 -1.76 4.92 -12.26
CA ALA A 16 -1.20 6.27 -12.23
C ALA A 16 0.27 6.25 -12.65
N ILE A 17 0.68 7.26 -13.40
CA ILE A 17 2.09 7.57 -13.64
C ILE A 17 2.51 8.61 -12.61
N VAL A 18 3.54 8.31 -11.82
CA VAL A 18 4.13 9.27 -10.86
C VAL A 18 5.15 10.12 -11.59
N GLU A 19 4.93 11.44 -11.60
CA GLU A 19 5.73 12.38 -12.37
C GLU A 19 6.76 13.09 -11.52
N HIS A 20 6.34 13.54 -10.35
CA HIS A 20 7.21 14.22 -9.41
C HIS A 20 6.92 13.71 -8.00
N ARG A 21 7.99 13.59 -7.22
CA ARG A 21 7.94 13.09 -5.86
C ARG A 21 8.84 13.95 -4.98
N GLU A 22 8.25 14.45 -3.90
CA GLU A 22 8.90 15.21 -2.84
C GLU A 22 8.43 14.67 -1.49
N ALA A 23 9.13 15.02 -0.40
CA ALA A 23 8.90 14.43 0.93
C ALA A 23 7.47 14.56 1.49
N ASN A 24 6.64 15.47 0.97
CA ASN A 24 5.24 15.64 1.37
C ASN A 24 4.33 15.93 0.17
N ALA A 25 4.79 15.67 -1.06
CA ALA A 25 4.02 15.97 -2.26
C ALA A 25 4.29 14.95 -3.36
N ILE A 26 3.23 14.50 -4.03
CA ILE A 26 3.32 13.56 -5.14
C ILE A 26 2.43 14.07 -6.27
N GLN A 27 3.02 14.29 -7.44
CA GLN A 27 2.28 14.60 -8.66
C GLN A 27 2.11 13.34 -9.48
N VAL A 28 0.88 13.09 -9.88
CA VAL A 28 0.49 11.88 -10.62
C VAL A 28 -0.44 12.20 -11.77
N ARG A 29 -0.48 11.30 -12.74
CA ARG A 29 -1.38 11.39 -13.88
C ARG A 29 -1.97 10.03 -14.22
N TRP A 30 -3.28 9.98 -14.35
CA TRP A 30 -4.03 8.93 -15.03
C TRP A 30 -4.42 9.40 -16.43
N ARG A 31 -4.99 8.51 -17.22
CA ARG A 31 -5.53 8.88 -18.53
C ARG A 31 -6.64 9.93 -18.40
N GLY A 32 -6.32 11.18 -18.75
CA GLY A 32 -7.26 12.32 -18.74
C GLY A 32 -7.46 12.99 -17.38
N VAL A 33 -6.78 12.53 -16.32
CA VAL A 33 -6.90 13.08 -14.96
C VAL A 33 -5.52 13.33 -14.36
N GLY A 34 -5.25 14.57 -13.95
CA GLY A 34 -4.10 14.92 -13.13
C GLY A 34 -4.44 14.84 -11.64
N GLY A 35 -3.46 14.51 -10.81
CA GLY A 35 -3.62 14.48 -9.36
C GLY A 35 -2.39 15.06 -8.65
N ALA A 36 -2.64 15.90 -7.66
CA ALA A 36 -1.64 16.39 -6.72
C ALA A 36 -2.01 15.88 -5.34
N LEU A 37 -1.16 15.04 -4.75
CA LEU A 37 -1.29 14.60 -3.37
C LEU A 37 -0.33 15.40 -2.50
N HIS A 38 -0.81 15.94 -1.40
CA HIS A 38 0.04 16.62 -0.41
C HIS A 38 -0.25 16.11 1.00
N ARG A 39 0.80 16.08 1.82
CA ARG A 39 0.71 15.68 3.22
C ARG A 39 0.73 16.91 4.12
N ASP A 40 -0.30 17.05 4.95
CA ASP A 40 -0.37 18.16 5.89
C ASP A 40 0.48 17.92 7.16
N ALA A 41 0.50 18.92 8.05
CA ALA A 41 1.25 18.88 9.29
C ALA A 41 0.77 17.79 10.27
N GLN A 42 -0.45 17.30 10.10
CA GLN A 42 -1.04 16.20 10.86
C GLN A 42 -0.67 14.83 10.24
N GLY A 43 0.05 14.84 9.12
CA GLY A 43 0.47 13.63 8.43
C GLY A 43 -0.65 12.99 7.61
N ILE A 44 -1.73 13.71 7.32
CA ILE A 44 -2.85 13.27 6.51
C ILE A 44 -2.59 13.65 5.05
N TRP A 45 -2.82 12.71 4.16
CA TRP A 45 -2.74 12.95 2.72
C TRP A 45 -4.05 13.54 2.22
N GLN A 46 -3.94 14.62 1.46
CA GLN A 46 -5.02 15.27 0.76
C GLN A 46 -4.74 15.16 -0.74
N ALA A 47 -5.79 15.03 -1.54
CA ALA A 47 -5.67 14.86 -2.99
C ALA A 47 -6.51 15.92 -3.71
N VAL A 48 -5.89 16.59 -4.68
CA VAL A 48 -6.54 17.52 -5.59
C VAL A 48 -6.46 16.93 -6.99
N PHE A 49 -7.62 16.76 -7.65
CA PHE A 49 -7.69 16.23 -9.00
C PHE A 49 -8.07 17.32 -10.00
N THR A 50 -7.51 17.23 -11.21
CA THR A 50 -7.75 18.16 -12.32
C THR A 50 -7.98 17.39 -13.62
N GLY A 51 -8.61 18.05 -14.60
CA GLY A 51 -8.95 17.45 -15.90
C GLY A 51 -10.38 16.91 -15.94
N ASP A 52 -10.58 15.80 -16.64
CA ASP A 52 -11.89 15.15 -16.80
C ASP A 52 -12.25 14.35 -15.54
N VAL A 53 -12.57 15.04 -14.47
CA VAL A 53 -12.87 14.44 -13.16
C VAL A 53 -14.03 15.16 -12.48
N ASP A 54 -15.09 14.41 -12.20
CA ASP A 54 -16.17 14.84 -11.33
C ASP A 54 -15.96 14.30 -9.91
N GLN A 55 -16.87 14.66 -9.00
CA GLN A 55 -16.80 14.22 -7.61
C GLN A 55 -16.85 12.70 -7.48
N GLN A 56 -17.69 12.02 -8.27
CA GLN A 56 -17.86 10.57 -8.18
C GLN A 56 -16.58 9.84 -8.61
N LYS A 57 -15.96 10.29 -9.71
CA LYS A 57 -14.70 9.77 -10.22
C LYS A 57 -13.55 10.04 -9.25
N ALA A 58 -13.49 11.24 -8.67
CA ALA A 58 -12.51 11.58 -7.63
C ALA A 58 -12.60 10.65 -6.42
N VAL A 59 -13.82 10.41 -5.90
CA VAL A 59 -14.05 9.46 -4.79
C VAL A 59 -13.63 8.04 -5.20
N GLY A 60 -13.98 7.60 -6.40
CA GLY A 60 -13.59 6.29 -6.91
C GLY A 60 -12.07 6.12 -7.01
N ILE A 61 -11.33 7.14 -7.44
CA ILE A 61 -9.86 7.12 -7.47
C ILE A 61 -9.29 6.96 -6.05
N VAL A 62 -9.79 7.74 -5.09
CA VAL A 62 -9.32 7.65 -3.69
C VAL A 62 -9.63 6.28 -3.07
N GLN A 63 -10.80 5.71 -3.33
CA GLN A 63 -11.17 4.38 -2.86
C GLN A 63 -10.29 3.28 -3.47
N ALA A 64 -10.06 3.33 -4.79
CA ALA A 64 -9.16 2.39 -5.46
C ALA A 64 -7.73 2.48 -4.93
N LEU A 65 -7.26 3.70 -4.65
CA LEU A 65 -5.96 3.96 -4.06
C LEU A 65 -5.86 3.40 -2.62
N ASP A 66 -6.88 3.59 -1.80
CA ASP A 66 -6.93 3.04 -0.43
C ASP A 66 -6.85 1.52 -0.42
N GLN A 67 -7.62 0.85 -1.28
CA GLN A 67 -7.57 -0.59 -1.44
C GLN A 67 -6.20 -1.08 -1.92
N ALA A 68 -5.60 -0.39 -2.90
CA ALA A 68 -4.25 -0.72 -3.38
C ALA A 68 -3.20 -0.55 -2.28
N TYR A 69 -3.31 0.53 -1.50
CA TYR A 69 -2.42 0.77 -0.37
C TYR A 69 -2.54 -0.31 0.70
N GLY A 70 -3.76 -0.71 1.06
CA GLY A 70 -4.01 -1.80 2.01
C GLY A 70 -3.33 -3.10 1.59
N ARG A 71 -3.47 -3.49 0.32
CA ARG A 71 -2.80 -4.68 -0.23
C ARG A 71 -1.27 -4.60 -0.12
N ARG A 72 -0.69 -3.44 -0.45
CA ARG A 72 0.77 -3.23 -0.35
C ARG A 72 1.26 -3.30 1.09
N VAL A 73 0.52 -2.71 2.03
CA VAL A 73 0.81 -2.82 3.47
C VAL A 73 0.80 -4.29 3.90
N GLN A 74 -0.25 -5.04 3.57
CA GLN A 74 -0.35 -6.46 3.91
C GLN A 74 0.83 -7.26 3.35
N GLN A 75 1.15 -7.12 2.06
CA GLN A 75 2.29 -7.79 1.43
C GLN A 75 3.60 -7.48 2.15
N THR A 76 3.89 -6.21 2.42
CA THR A 76 5.11 -5.81 3.14
C THR A 76 5.15 -6.35 4.56
N VAL A 77 4.01 -6.41 5.26
CA VAL A 77 3.93 -7.00 6.61
C VAL A 77 4.24 -8.49 6.55
N VAL A 78 3.64 -9.22 5.61
CA VAL A 78 3.88 -10.65 5.41
C VAL A 78 5.34 -10.93 5.10
N GLU A 79 5.94 -10.19 4.17
CA GLU A 79 7.36 -10.29 3.82
C GLU A 79 8.27 -10.05 5.04
N ARG A 80 7.96 -9.02 5.84
CA ARG A 80 8.72 -8.72 7.06
C ARG A 80 8.59 -9.82 8.10
N LEU A 81 7.40 -10.41 8.27
CA LEU A 81 7.19 -11.53 9.19
C LEU A 81 8.02 -12.74 8.75
N LYS A 82 7.96 -13.10 7.46
CA LYS A 82 8.75 -14.20 6.89
C LYS A 82 10.25 -14.01 7.06
N ALA A 83 10.76 -12.78 6.83
CA ALA A 83 12.18 -12.48 6.97
C ALA A 83 12.67 -12.52 8.45
N ARG A 84 11.77 -12.25 9.41
CA ARG A 84 12.09 -12.23 10.84
C ARG A 84 11.83 -13.56 11.54
N ALA A 85 10.92 -14.39 11.04
CA ALA A 85 10.55 -15.65 11.67
C ALA A 85 11.78 -16.55 11.99
N PRO A 86 12.74 -16.77 11.06
CA PRO A 86 13.91 -17.60 11.36
C PRO A 86 14.80 -17.03 12.49
N GLN A 87 14.85 -15.70 12.63
CA GLN A 87 15.61 -15.04 13.70
C GLN A 87 14.98 -15.25 15.08
N ALA A 88 13.69 -15.59 15.12
CA ALA A 88 12.94 -15.93 16.32
C ALA A 88 12.85 -17.44 16.57
N GLY A 89 13.58 -18.26 15.80
CA GLY A 89 13.46 -19.73 15.86
C GLY A 89 12.11 -20.23 15.37
N MET A 90 11.52 -19.55 14.38
CA MET A 90 10.24 -19.93 13.81
C MET A 90 10.36 -20.11 12.29
N SER A 91 9.60 -21.04 11.75
CA SER A 91 9.47 -21.28 10.32
C SER A 91 8.03 -21.06 9.85
N VAL A 92 7.87 -20.61 8.61
CA VAL A 92 6.54 -20.34 8.02
C VAL A 92 6.03 -21.67 7.46
N MET A 93 5.03 -22.24 8.12
CA MET A 93 4.43 -23.51 7.73
C MET A 93 3.41 -23.34 6.58
N SER A 94 2.60 -22.29 6.65
CA SER A 94 1.53 -22.05 5.68
C SER A 94 1.25 -20.56 5.49
N GLU A 95 0.92 -20.19 4.25
CA GLU A 95 0.34 -18.92 3.89
C GLU A 95 -0.92 -19.19 3.06
N LYS A 96 -2.04 -18.60 3.46
CA LYS A 96 -3.30 -18.70 2.74
C LYS A 96 -3.85 -17.30 2.50
N LEU A 97 -4.15 -17.01 1.23
CA LEU A 97 -4.94 -15.85 0.83
C LEU A 97 -6.42 -16.26 0.82
N GLU A 98 -7.24 -15.53 1.56
CA GLU A 98 -8.69 -15.74 1.63
C GLU A 98 -9.41 -14.89 0.56
N ASP A 99 -10.67 -15.23 0.28
CA ASP A 99 -11.49 -14.59 -0.77
C ASP A 99 -11.74 -13.10 -0.52
N ASP A 100 -11.67 -12.66 0.74
CA ASP A 100 -11.79 -11.26 1.16
C ASP A 100 -10.46 -10.49 1.14
N SER A 101 -9.42 -11.05 0.51
CA SER A 101 -8.05 -10.52 0.50
C SER A 101 -7.37 -10.47 1.87
N THR A 102 -7.86 -11.24 2.85
CA THR A 102 -7.15 -11.47 4.11
C THR A 102 -6.03 -12.50 3.91
N VAL A 103 -4.89 -12.32 4.59
CA VAL A 103 -3.79 -13.28 4.58
C VAL A 103 -3.66 -13.94 5.94
N THR A 104 -3.71 -15.27 5.98
CA THR A 104 -3.47 -16.10 7.16
C THR A 104 -2.09 -16.73 7.07
N LEU A 105 -1.26 -16.52 8.09
CA LEU A 105 0.05 -17.17 8.23
C LEU A 105 0.05 -18.11 9.43
N ILE A 106 0.54 -19.33 9.23
CA ILE A 106 0.83 -20.29 10.30
C ILE A 106 2.35 -20.37 10.45
N LEU A 107 2.81 -20.12 11.68
CA LEU A 107 4.22 -20.19 12.08
C LEU A 107 4.40 -21.40 12.99
N ASP A 108 5.45 -22.17 12.74
CA ASP A 108 5.90 -23.24 13.63
C ASP A 108 7.13 -22.78 14.41
N VAL A 109 7.32 -23.31 15.62
CA VAL A 109 8.49 -23.03 16.44
C VAL A 109 9.48 -24.16 16.19
N ASP A 110 10.64 -23.82 15.64
CA ASP A 110 11.70 -24.79 15.45
C ASP A 110 12.17 -25.25 16.83
N GLU A 111 12.06 -26.55 17.13
CA GLU A 111 12.51 -27.10 18.41
C GLU A 111 13.98 -26.74 18.63
N VAL A 112 14.25 -25.91 19.64
CA VAL A 112 15.60 -25.68 20.13
C VAL A 112 16.06 -26.99 20.75
N THR A 113 16.80 -27.79 19.99
CA THR A 113 17.52 -28.95 20.54
C THR A 113 18.57 -28.38 21.48
N ALA A 114 18.29 -28.46 22.79
CA ALA A 114 19.18 -28.05 23.88
C ALA A 114 20.33 -29.05 24.09
#